data_AF-A0A7R6V5J1-F1
#
_entry.id   AF-A0A7R6V5J1-F1
#
_cell.length_a   1.000
_cell.length_b   1.000
_cell.length_c   1.000
_cell.angle_alpha   90.00
_cell.angle_beta   90.00
_cell.angle_gamma   90.00
#
_symmetry.space_group_name_H-M   'P 1'
#
loop_
_entity.id
_entity.type
_entity.pdbx_description
1 polymer ?
#
loop_
_entity_poly.entity_id
_entity_poly.type
_entity_poly.pdbx_seq_one_letter_code
_entity_poly.pdbx_strand_id
1 'polypeptide(L)'
;MTINNIAKKIIDSDKKIILLYAFNTTGKTRLSVEFKKQTKINSDHIGVYYNAFSEDLFVWDNDETNIRLKIIPSSLNNFHSSLTEDNIKEKLQPYKFNFDFRFNSYNDPEKGIESIYFFTKNSEKNIKISRGEERIFIWCFF
;
A
#
# COMPACT_ATOMS: atom_id res chain seq x y z
N MET A 1 2.61 30.29 -9.22
CA MET A 1 3.09 29.11 -9.99
C MET A 1 1.93 28.13 -10.12
N THR A 2 1.57 27.69 -11.32
CA THR A 2 0.44 26.77 -11.52
C THR A 2 0.87 25.32 -11.32
N ILE A 3 -0.09 24.42 -11.03
CA ILE A 3 0.17 22.98 -10.89
C ILE A 3 0.80 22.41 -12.16
N ASN A 4 0.35 22.86 -13.34
CA ASN A 4 0.90 22.43 -14.63
C ASN A 4 2.40 22.78 -14.76
N ASN A 5 2.81 23.97 -14.30
CA ASN A 5 4.21 24.38 -14.35
C ASN A 5 5.07 23.57 -13.38
N ILE A 6 4.53 23.19 -12.22
CA ILE A 6 5.22 22.34 -11.25
C ILE A 6 5.38 20.93 -11.81
N ALA A 7 4.32 20.35 -12.37
CA ALA A 7 4.36 19.03 -13.03
C ALA A 7 5.41 19.00 -14.14
N LYS A 8 5.42 20.01 -15.02
CA LYS A 8 6.41 20.12 -16.10
C LYS A 8 7.84 20.22 -15.57
N LYS A 9 8.10 21.01 -14.52
CA LYS A 9 9.42 21.08 -13.89
C LYS A 9 9.90 19.74 -13.32
N ILE A 10 8.98 18.91 -12.82
CA ILE A 10 9.31 17.57 -12.31
C ILE A 10 9.69 16.65 -13.47
N ILE A 11 8.93 16.71 -14.58
CA ILE A 11 9.19 15.90 -15.80
C ILE A 11 10.51 16.30 -16.46
N ASP A 12 10.78 17.60 -16.59
CA ASP A 12 11.98 18.14 -17.24
C ASP A 12 13.24 18.03 -16.35
N SER A 13 13.10 17.51 -15.12
CA SER A 13 14.22 17.38 -14.19
C SER A 13 15.13 16.21 -14.56
N ASP A 14 16.44 16.42 -14.42
CA ASP A 14 17.47 15.39 -14.53
C ASP A 14 17.56 14.48 -13.28
N LYS A 15 16.77 14.77 -12.23
CA LYS A 15 16.85 14.06 -10.94
C LYS A 15 16.08 12.75 -10.98
N LYS A 16 16.76 11.68 -10.56
CA LYS A 16 16.16 10.34 -10.44
C LYS A 16 15.10 10.24 -9.33
N ILE A 17 15.26 11.02 -8.26
CA ILE A 17 14.35 11.03 -7.10
C ILE A 17 14.03 12.48 -6.75
N ILE A 18 12.74 12.78 -6.64
CA ILE A 18 12.21 14.10 -6.27
C ILE A 18 11.26 13.92 -5.09
N LEU A 19 11.62 14.48 -3.93
CA LEU A 19 10.77 14.48 -2.75
C LEU A 19 10.02 15.81 -2.65
N LEU A 20 8.68 15.74 -2.66
CA LEU A 20 7.82 16.90 -2.52
C LEU A 20 7.08 16.84 -1.19
N TYR A 21 7.30 17.86 -0.36
CA TYR A 21 6.59 18.02 0.91
C TYR A 21 5.65 19.22 0.85
N ALA A 22 4.42 19.05 1.33
CA ALA A 22 3.47 20.13 1.46
C ALA A 22 2.41 19.81 2.53
N PHE A 23 1.86 20.85 3.15
CA PHE A 23 0.78 20.74 4.14
C PHE A 23 -0.48 20.07 3.55
N ASN A 24 -1.41 19.67 4.41
CA ASN A 24 -2.71 19.16 3.95
C ASN A 24 -3.46 20.21 3.13
N THR A 25 -4.30 19.76 2.19
CA THR A 25 -5.12 20.64 1.34
C THR A 25 -4.33 21.52 0.35
N THR A 26 -3.01 21.38 0.25
CA THR A 26 -2.16 22.11 -0.73
C THR A 26 -2.24 21.58 -2.17
N GLY A 27 -3.10 20.59 -2.45
CA GLY A 27 -3.29 20.06 -3.79
C GLY A 27 -2.27 19.00 -4.23
N LYS A 28 -1.57 18.32 -3.29
CA LYS A 28 -0.66 17.20 -3.58
C LYS A 28 -1.27 16.16 -4.53
N THR A 29 -2.49 15.70 -4.24
CA THR A 29 -3.25 14.76 -5.08
C THR A 29 -3.49 15.31 -6.49
N ARG A 30 -3.84 16.61 -6.60
CA ARG A 30 -4.07 17.27 -7.90
C ARG A 30 -2.78 17.39 -8.71
N LEU A 31 -1.64 17.62 -8.06
CA LEU A 31 -0.32 17.61 -8.69
C LEU A 31 0.04 16.23 -9.23
N SER A 32 -0.16 15.16 -8.46
CA SER A 32 0.11 13.79 -8.92
C SER A 32 -0.77 13.40 -10.12
N VAL A 33 -2.04 13.80 -10.13
CA VAL A 33 -2.94 13.58 -11.27
C VAL A 33 -2.48 14.36 -12.51
N GLU A 34 -2.05 15.61 -12.35
CA GLU A 34 -1.55 16.42 -13.47
C GLU A 34 -0.23 15.87 -14.01
N PHE A 35 0.70 15.47 -13.14
CA PHE A 35 1.94 14.81 -13.53
C PHE A 35 1.65 13.56 -14.37
N LYS A 36 0.75 12.68 -13.91
CA LYS A 36 0.31 11.48 -14.66
C LYS A 36 -0.30 11.82 -16.02
N LYS A 37 -1.05 12.93 -16.13
CA LYS A 37 -1.62 13.36 -17.42
C LYS A 37 -0.53 13.82 -18.39
N GLN A 38 0.45 14.57 -17.91
CA GLN A 38 1.52 15.08 -18.75
C GLN A 38 2.50 13.99 -19.20
N THR A 39 2.77 12.97 -18.38
CA THR A 39 3.60 11.82 -18.81
C THR A 39 2.93 10.98 -19.89
N LYS A 40 1.59 10.84 -19.86
CA LYS A 40 0.83 10.14 -20.93
C LYS A 40 0.97 10.78 -22.32
N ILE A 41 1.22 12.08 -22.40
CA ILE A 41 1.34 12.80 -23.68
C ILE A 41 2.66 12.44 -24.38
N ASN A 42 3.68 12.06 -23.63
CA ASN A 42 5.02 11.78 -24.15
C ASN A 42 5.30 10.29 -24.42
N SER A 43 4.27 9.43 -24.54
CA SER A 43 4.37 7.98 -24.83
C SER A 43 5.02 7.12 -23.74
N ASP A 44 5.63 7.75 -22.75
CA ASP A 44 6.19 7.09 -21.58
C ASP A 44 5.08 6.90 -20.54
N HIS A 45 4.56 5.67 -20.45
CA HIS A 45 3.66 5.23 -19.37
C HIS A 45 4.40 5.19 -18.02
N ILE A 46 4.92 6.33 -17.57
CA ILE A 46 5.61 6.48 -16.30
C ILE A 46 4.58 6.92 -15.27
N GLY A 47 4.15 5.98 -14.43
CA GLY A 47 3.51 6.32 -13.17
C GLY A 47 2.61 5.23 -12.60
N VAL A 48 3.13 4.46 -11.65
CA VAL A 48 2.31 3.81 -10.62
C VAL A 48 1.85 4.92 -9.67
N TYR A 49 0.54 5.08 -9.54
CA TYR A 49 -0.06 6.07 -8.65
C TYR A 49 -0.43 5.38 -7.34
N TYR A 50 0.38 5.60 -6.30
CA TYR A 50 0.08 5.17 -4.95
C TYR A 50 -0.56 6.33 -4.18
N ASN A 51 -1.75 6.11 -3.62
CA ASN A 51 -2.50 7.10 -2.86
C ASN A 51 -2.79 6.55 -1.47
N ALA A 52 -2.97 7.44 -0.49
CA ALA A 52 -3.43 7.10 0.87
C ALA A 52 -4.70 6.24 0.88
N PHE A 53 -5.52 6.33 -0.17
CA PHE A 53 -6.70 5.47 -0.37
C PHE A 53 -6.38 3.97 -0.32
N SER A 54 -5.18 3.56 -0.75
CA SER A 54 -4.76 2.15 -0.71
C SER A 54 -4.40 1.70 0.71
N GLU A 55 -3.86 2.59 1.55
CA GLU A 55 -3.63 2.31 2.97
C GLU A 55 -4.97 2.28 3.75
N ASP A 56 -5.92 3.14 3.38
CA ASP A 56 -7.26 3.20 3.99
C ASP A 56 -8.09 1.91 3.78
N LEU A 57 -7.67 1.01 2.89
CA LEU A 57 -8.30 -0.30 2.72
C LEU A 57 -8.02 -1.24 3.89
N PHE A 58 -6.98 -0.99 4.69
CA PHE A 58 -6.57 -1.87 5.79
C PHE A 58 -7.10 -1.33 7.12
N VAL A 59 -8.03 -2.07 7.72
CA VAL A 59 -8.74 -1.64 8.94
C VAL A 59 -8.62 -2.69 10.04
N TRP A 60 -8.13 -2.27 11.20
CA TRP A 60 -8.05 -3.15 12.38
C TRP A 60 -9.44 -3.49 12.92
N ASP A 61 -9.71 -4.78 13.00
CA ASP A 61 -10.82 -5.39 13.74
C ASP A 61 -10.29 -5.85 15.10
N ASN A 62 -10.67 -5.15 16.18
CA ASN A 62 -10.12 -5.39 17.52
C ASN A 62 -11.08 -6.18 18.44
N ASP A 63 -11.85 -7.10 17.88
CA ASP A 63 -12.65 -8.02 18.69
C ASP A 63 -11.72 -8.84 19.62
N GLU A 64 -12.05 -8.90 20.92
CA GLU A 64 -11.17 -9.39 22.00
C GLU A 64 -10.59 -10.79 21.77
N THR A 65 -11.30 -11.61 21.00
CA THR A 65 -10.92 -13.00 20.70
C THR A 65 -10.32 -13.20 19.31
N ASN A 66 -10.36 -12.21 18.42
CA ASN A 66 -10.00 -12.40 17.02
C ASN A 66 -9.41 -11.16 16.34
N ILE A 67 -8.39 -10.56 16.97
CA ILE A 67 -7.71 -9.37 16.44
C ILE A 67 -7.13 -9.67 15.03
N ARG A 68 -7.52 -8.85 14.06
CA ARG A 68 -7.10 -9.00 12.65
C ARG A 68 -7.11 -7.69 11.89
N LEU A 69 -6.35 -7.64 10.80
CA LEU A 69 -6.38 -6.53 9.86
C LEU A 69 -7.30 -6.90 8.70
N LYS A 70 -8.49 -6.31 8.65
CA LYS A 70 -9.44 -6.48 7.54
C LYS A 70 -8.96 -5.70 6.32
N ILE A 71 -9.23 -6.24 5.14
CA ILE A 71 -9.01 -5.57 3.87
C ILE A 71 -10.37 -5.26 3.25
N ILE A 72 -10.67 -3.98 3.08
CA ILE A 72 -11.90 -3.52 2.43
C ILE A 72 -11.84 -3.91 0.95
N PRO A 73 -12.88 -4.58 0.40
CA PRO A 73 -12.93 -4.92 -1.01
C PRO A 73 -12.78 -3.68 -1.91
N SER A 74 -11.93 -3.81 -2.93
CA SER A 74 -11.67 -2.76 -3.92
C SER A 74 -11.30 -3.37 -5.27
N SER A 75 -11.04 -2.53 -6.27
CA SER A 75 -10.52 -2.99 -7.57
C SER A 75 -9.12 -3.63 -7.47
N LEU A 76 -8.41 -3.48 -6.34
CA LEU A 76 -7.11 -4.12 -6.10
C LEU A 76 -7.23 -5.62 -5.83
N ASN A 77 -8.40 -6.11 -5.41
CA ASN A 77 -8.63 -7.52 -5.10
C ASN A 77 -8.36 -8.44 -6.30
N ASN A 78 -8.53 -7.93 -7.52
CA ASN A 78 -8.17 -8.65 -8.75
C ASN A 78 -6.69 -9.05 -8.83
N PHE A 79 -5.81 -8.37 -8.09
CA PHE A 79 -4.38 -8.67 -8.03
C PHE A 79 -4.00 -9.54 -6.82
N HIS A 80 -4.94 -9.79 -5.90
CA HIS A 80 -4.69 -10.62 -4.72
C HIS A 80 -4.52 -12.10 -5.07
N SER A 81 -5.11 -12.57 -6.18
CA SER A 81 -4.99 -13.97 -6.62
C SER A 81 -3.54 -14.39 -6.92
N SER A 82 -2.69 -13.44 -7.32
CA SER A 82 -1.25 -13.64 -7.53
C SER A 82 -0.39 -13.36 -6.30
N LEU A 83 -0.98 -12.81 -5.22
CA LEU A 83 -0.24 -12.40 -4.04
C LEU A 83 -0.28 -13.50 -2.98
N THR A 84 0.89 -14.09 -2.71
CA THR A 84 1.06 -15.12 -1.68
C THR A 84 1.74 -14.55 -0.43
N GLU A 85 1.59 -15.25 0.70
CA GLU A 85 2.32 -14.92 1.93
C GLU A 85 3.83 -14.92 1.70
N ASP A 86 4.36 -15.81 0.86
CA ASP A 86 5.79 -15.88 0.56
C ASP A 86 6.29 -14.63 -0.17
N ASN A 87 5.50 -14.06 -1.08
CA ASN A 87 5.85 -12.79 -1.74
C ASN A 87 5.98 -11.65 -0.74
N ILE A 88 5.09 -11.60 0.26
CA ILE A 88 5.14 -10.60 1.33
C ILE A 88 6.32 -10.90 2.27
N LYS A 89 6.55 -12.16 2.65
CA LYS A 89 7.68 -12.57 3.51
C LYS A 89 9.01 -12.20 2.89
N GLU A 90 9.19 -12.41 1.60
CA GLU A 90 10.41 -12.03 0.87
C GLU A 90 10.67 -10.52 0.98
N LYS A 91 9.65 -9.69 0.71
CA LYS A 91 9.76 -8.22 0.86
C LYS A 91 10.03 -7.77 2.30
N LEU A 92 9.54 -8.52 3.29
CA LEU A 92 9.70 -8.21 4.71
C LEU A 92 11.04 -8.66 5.31
N GLN A 93 11.77 -9.57 4.67
CA GLN A 93 13.03 -10.11 5.20
C GLN A 93 14.02 -9.03 5.70
N PRO A 94 14.24 -7.90 5.00
CA PRO A 94 15.21 -6.89 5.44
C PRO A 94 14.86 -6.23 6.78
N TYR A 95 13.58 -6.19 7.15
CA TYR A 95 13.09 -5.45 8.33
C TYR A 95 13.17 -6.26 9.63
N LYS A 96 13.41 -7.58 9.55
CA LYS A 96 13.60 -8.49 10.70
C LYS A 96 12.53 -8.35 11.79
N PHE A 97 11.27 -8.21 11.38
CA PHE A 97 10.16 -8.12 12.33
C PHE A 97 9.98 -9.41 13.14
N ASN A 98 9.49 -9.26 14.37
CA ASN A 98 9.28 -10.36 15.31
C ASN A 98 7.82 -10.87 15.31
N PHE A 99 7.22 -10.95 14.13
CA PHE A 99 5.91 -11.55 13.92
C PHE A 99 5.94 -12.41 12.66
N ASP A 100 4.97 -13.31 12.57
CA ASP A 100 4.57 -13.95 11.33
C ASP A 100 3.09 -13.63 11.09
N PHE A 101 2.59 -13.94 9.90
CA PHE A 101 1.24 -13.63 9.50
C PHE A 101 0.64 -14.73 8.63
N ARG A 102 -0.69 -14.75 8.58
CA ARG A 102 -1.44 -15.63 7.69
C ARG A 102 -2.61 -14.89 7.06
N PHE A 103 -2.88 -15.18 5.80
CA PHE A 103 -4.02 -14.66 5.07
C PHE A 103 -5.28 -15.47 5.41
N ASN A 104 -6.37 -14.74 5.61
CA ASN A 104 -7.72 -15.27 5.56
C ASN A 104 -8.35 -14.80 4.25
N SER A 105 -8.50 -15.70 3.30
CA SER A 105 -9.08 -15.39 2.00
C SER A 105 -10.56 -15.70 1.95
N TYR A 106 -11.29 -14.99 1.10
CA TYR A 106 -12.65 -15.36 0.78
C TYR A 106 -12.68 -16.71 0.03
N ASN A 107 -13.79 -17.45 0.18
CA ASN A 107 -14.03 -18.66 -0.62
C ASN A 107 -14.10 -18.37 -2.13
N ASP A 108 -14.52 -17.15 -2.47
CA ASP A 108 -14.54 -16.63 -3.84
C ASP A 108 -13.17 -16.03 -4.19
N PRO A 109 -12.38 -16.66 -5.08
CA PRO A 109 -11.03 -16.20 -5.42
C PRO A 109 -11.00 -14.78 -6.02
N GLU A 110 -12.09 -14.33 -6.67
CA GLU A 110 -12.17 -12.97 -7.23
C GLU A 110 -12.20 -11.90 -6.14
N LYS A 111 -12.68 -12.25 -4.94
CA LYS A 111 -12.67 -11.35 -3.78
C LYS A 111 -11.33 -11.35 -3.05
N GLY A 112 -10.45 -12.33 -3.31
CA GLY A 112 -9.10 -12.37 -2.76
C GLY A 112 -9.04 -12.46 -1.23
N ILE A 113 -8.11 -11.71 -0.63
CA ILE A 113 -7.85 -11.72 0.82
C ILE A 113 -8.90 -10.89 1.57
N GLU A 114 -9.55 -11.49 2.57
CA GLU A 114 -10.51 -10.83 3.48
C GLU A 114 -9.80 -10.13 4.64
N SER A 115 -8.87 -10.83 5.28
CA SER A 115 -8.16 -10.31 6.46
C SER A 115 -6.83 -10.99 6.69
N ILE A 116 -6.05 -10.43 7.60
CA ILE A 116 -4.70 -10.89 7.93
C ILE A 116 -4.59 -11.03 9.44
N TYR A 117 -4.11 -12.20 9.87
CA TYR A 117 -3.80 -12.48 11.25
C TYR A 117 -2.31 -12.37 11.47
N PHE A 118 -1.91 -11.72 12.55
CA PHE A 118 -0.51 -11.62 12.97
C PHE A 118 -0.31 -12.40 14.26
N PHE A 119 0.82 -13.07 14.41
CA PHE A 119 1.14 -13.88 15.58
C PHE A 119 2.66 -13.92 15.79
N THR A 120 3.09 -14.30 16.98
CA THR A 120 4.54 -14.49 17.23
C THR A 120 4.91 -15.94 16.98
N LYS A 121 6.17 -16.22 16.65
CA LYS A 121 6.64 -17.61 16.40
C LYS A 121 6.40 -18.56 17.58
N ASN A 122 6.24 -18.03 18.79
CA ASN A 122 6.11 -18.81 20.03
C ASN A 122 4.67 -18.84 20.58
N SER A 123 3.70 -18.23 19.90
CA SER A 123 2.31 -18.17 20.37
C SER A 123 1.34 -18.09 19.20
N GLU A 124 0.36 -18.98 19.18
CA GLU A 124 -0.73 -18.99 18.19
C GLU A 124 -1.77 -17.88 18.41
N LYS A 125 -1.68 -17.14 19.52
CA LYS A 125 -2.58 -16.02 19.80
C LYS A 125 -2.35 -14.90 18.79
N ASN A 126 -3.44 -14.42 18.20
CA ASN A 126 -3.43 -13.27 17.32
C ASN A 126 -3.03 -11.99 18.09
N ILE A 127 -2.15 -11.20 17.49
CA ILE A 127 -1.64 -9.95 18.04
C ILE A 127 -1.93 -8.78 17.11
N LYS A 128 -1.85 -7.58 17.68
CA LYS A 128 -1.73 -6.35 16.92
C LYS A 128 -0.25 -6.00 16.77
N ILE A 129 0.15 -5.56 15.58
CA ILE A 129 1.51 -5.07 15.31
C ILE A 129 1.58 -3.55 15.46
N SER A 130 2.79 -2.99 15.58
CA SER A 130 2.97 -1.55 15.72
C SER A 130 2.54 -0.80 14.44
N ARG A 131 2.24 0.50 14.56
CA ARG A 131 1.89 1.34 13.39
C ARG A 131 2.99 1.42 12.32
N GLY A 132 4.26 1.33 12.73
CA GLY A 132 5.39 1.31 11.80
C GLY A 132 5.47 0.00 11.02
N GLU A 133 5.32 -1.13 11.71
CA GLU A 133 5.24 -2.46 11.10
C GLU A 133 4.03 -2.60 10.19
N GLU A 134 2.86 -2.12 10.62
CA GLU A 134 1.63 -2.08 9.83
C GLU A 134 1.83 -1.34 8.51
N ARG A 135 2.44 -0.16 8.54
CA ARG A 135 2.74 0.60 7.32
C ARG A 135 3.67 -0.17 6.41
N ILE A 136 4.83 -0.62 6.91
CA ILE A 136 5.79 -1.35 6.07
C ILE A 136 5.15 -2.62 5.48
N PHE A 137 4.35 -3.33 6.27
CA PHE A 137 3.61 -4.50 5.82
C PHE A 137 2.61 -4.18 4.69
N ILE A 138 1.80 -3.13 4.83
CA ILE A 138 0.85 -2.69 3.79
C ILE A 138 1.58 -2.33 2.50
N TRP A 139 2.76 -1.72 2.60
CA TRP A 139 3.58 -1.39 1.43
C TRP A 139 4.05 -2.63 0.67
N CYS A 140 4.20 -3.78 1.33
CA CYS A 140 4.58 -5.03 0.66
C CYS A 140 3.49 -5.59 -0.27
N PHE A 141 2.21 -5.16 -0.14
CA PHE A 141 1.13 -5.56 -1.05
C PHE A 141 1.28 -4.99 -2.47
N PHE A 142 2.16 -4.00 -2.64
CA PHE A 142 2.38 -3.26 -3.89
C PHE A 142 3.82 -3.46 -4.38
#